data_AF-A0A9R0XQ39-F1
#
_entry.id   AF-A0A9R0XQ39-F1
#
_cell.length_a   1.000
_cell.length_b   1.000
_cell.length_c   1.000
_cell.angle_alpha   90.00
_cell.angle_beta   90.00
_cell.angle_gamma   90.00
#
_symmetry.space_group_name_H-M   'P 1'
#
loop_
_entity.id
_entity.type
_entity.pdbx_description
1 polymer ?
#
loop_
_entity_poly.entity_id
_entity_poly.type
_entity_poly.pdbx_seq_one_letter_code
_entity_poly.pdbx_strand_id
1 'polypeptide(L)'
;MGKSKGRASSSGLAASLLPDAQGAAVPAVGFGGYHGASRVEPAALHPLPSDDPDAPARLPPDVDAQVLQHLRRLGRKDPTTKLKALSTLSVLFTQQPADQVVQIVPQWAFEYKRLLLDYNREVRRATNDTMSSLVTAVKKGLAPHLKSLMGPWWFSQFDPAAEVAQAGRRSFEAAFPQSDRRLDALMLCVKETFVYLNENLKLTTQALSDKVTPADELEDMHQRVISSSLLAMATLIDILLGVKLQSNGGESANTESKSHLKVRSATLSSAEAALSMHKYFIDFLKSKSAAIRSATYTLLTSYIKYVPHVFNEEAMKILSSTILGAFNEKDPL
;
A
#
# COMPACT_ATOMS: atom_id res chain seq x y z
N MET A 1 7.79 -0.44 56.39
CA MET A 1 8.52 0.83 56.12
C MET A 1 9.70 0.50 55.22
N GLY A 2 9.82 1.18 54.08
CA GLY A 2 10.87 0.95 53.09
C GLY A 2 10.54 1.61 51.76
N LYS A 3 10.70 2.94 51.69
CA LYS A 3 10.58 3.73 50.46
C LYS A 3 11.98 3.89 49.86
N SER A 4 12.23 3.28 48.70
CA SER A 4 13.40 3.56 47.86
C SER A 4 12.98 4.57 46.78
N LYS A 5 13.60 5.74 46.80
CA LYS A 5 13.52 6.77 45.74
C LYS A 5 14.73 6.60 44.83
N GLY A 6 14.52 6.16 43.59
CA GLY A 6 15.52 6.22 42.52
C GLY A 6 15.38 7.52 41.74
N ARG A 7 16.43 8.35 41.75
CA ARG A 7 16.53 9.67 41.11
C ARG A 7 17.04 9.52 39.67
N ALA A 8 16.54 10.40 38.79
CA ALA A 8 16.93 10.53 37.39
C ALA A 8 18.40 10.97 37.21
N SER A 9 19.09 10.37 36.24
CA SER A 9 20.41 10.79 35.77
C SER A 9 20.30 11.49 34.42
N SER A 10 20.55 12.79 34.44
CA SER A 10 20.81 13.65 33.28
C SER A 10 22.33 13.77 33.10
N SER A 11 22.86 13.39 31.93
CA SER A 11 24.27 13.61 31.59
C SER A 11 24.39 14.61 30.44
N GLY A 12 24.19 15.89 30.76
CA GLY A 12 24.76 17.00 30.00
C GLY A 12 26.14 17.30 30.56
N LEU A 13 27.17 16.61 30.05
CA LEU A 13 28.57 16.96 30.33
C LEU A 13 29.51 16.26 29.32
N ALA A 14 29.34 16.55 28.04
CA ALA A 14 30.26 16.13 26.97
C ALA A 14 30.79 17.37 26.22
N ALA A 15 31.24 18.37 26.97
CA ALA A 15 31.84 19.59 26.45
C ALA A 15 32.94 20.07 27.41
N SER A 16 34.02 19.30 27.52
CA SER A 16 35.23 19.75 28.24
C SER A 16 36.44 18.86 27.92
N LEU A 17 36.82 18.72 26.65
CA LEU A 17 38.11 18.12 26.26
C LEU A 17 38.61 18.69 24.92
N LEU A 18 39.17 19.91 24.95
CA LEU A 18 40.19 20.33 23.98
C LEU A 18 41.20 21.24 24.71
N PRO A 19 42.51 20.94 24.65
CA PRO A 19 43.55 21.82 25.17
C PRO A 19 43.94 22.93 24.18
N ASP A 20 44.36 24.04 24.76
CA ASP A 20 44.78 25.30 24.15
C ASP A 20 45.91 25.16 23.13
N ALA A 21 45.74 25.78 21.96
CA ALA A 21 46.85 26.38 21.20
C ALA A 21 46.35 27.65 20.50
N GLN A 22 47.04 28.75 20.81
CA GLN A 22 46.72 30.13 20.50
C GLN A 22 46.91 30.48 19.01
N GLY A 23 46.09 31.42 18.53
CA GLY A 23 46.55 32.43 17.57
C GLY A 23 45.75 32.56 16.27
N ALA A 24 44.67 33.35 16.28
CA ALA A 24 44.40 34.49 15.38
C ALA A 24 42.94 34.94 15.50
N ALA A 25 42.73 36.24 15.31
CA ALA A 25 41.61 37.02 15.82
C ALA A 25 40.32 36.99 14.96
N VAL A 26 39.17 37.03 15.65
CA VAL A 26 37.81 37.60 15.40
C VAL A 26 37.41 38.11 13.99
N PRO A 27 36.10 38.07 13.58
CA PRO A 27 34.94 38.42 14.42
C PRO A 27 33.65 37.59 14.27
N ALA A 28 32.76 37.83 15.24
CA ALA A 28 31.38 37.34 15.36
C ALA A 28 30.40 38.04 14.39
N VAL A 29 29.55 37.27 13.70
CA VAL A 29 28.21 37.55 13.11
C VAL A 29 27.73 36.18 12.60
N GLY A 30 26.48 35.70 12.63
CA GLY A 30 25.15 36.23 12.87
C GLY A 30 24.16 35.30 12.16
N PHE A 31 22.94 35.26 12.68
CA PHE A 31 21.78 34.55 12.15
C PHE A 31 21.33 35.18 10.81
N GLY A 32 21.14 34.38 9.76
CA GLY A 32 20.32 34.77 8.59
C GLY A 32 20.92 34.52 7.19
N GLY A 33 20.15 33.81 6.36
CA GLY A 33 20.00 34.08 4.92
C GLY A 33 21.10 33.62 3.96
N TYR A 34 20.83 32.57 3.20
CA TYR A 34 21.32 32.46 1.82
C TYR A 34 20.16 32.09 0.88
N HIS A 35 19.74 33.10 0.11
CA HIS A 35 19.09 32.94 -1.19
C HIS A 35 20.18 32.79 -2.26
N GLY A 36 19.87 32.03 -3.32
CA GLY A 36 20.42 32.27 -4.65
C GLY A 36 21.39 31.22 -5.17
N ALA A 37 20.86 30.26 -5.91
CA ALA A 37 21.53 29.80 -7.12
C ALA A 37 20.46 29.65 -8.22
N SER A 38 20.36 30.72 -9.01
CA SER A 38 19.73 30.71 -10.32
C SER A 38 20.37 29.62 -11.17
N ARG A 39 19.56 28.74 -11.77
CA ARG A 39 19.96 28.02 -12.97
C ARG A 39 18.90 28.26 -14.04
N VAL A 40 19.29 29.09 -14.98
CA VAL A 40 18.62 29.42 -16.24
C VAL A 40 18.21 28.13 -16.97
N GLU A 41 16.96 28.07 -17.42
CA GLU A 41 16.47 27.04 -18.35
C GLU A 41 17.17 27.12 -19.71
N PRO A 42 17.34 25.99 -20.41
CA PRO A 42 17.26 25.96 -21.86
C PRO A 42 15.87 25.50 -22.31
N ALA A 43 15.25 26.32 -23.14
CA ALA A 43 14.00 26.03 -23.84
C ALA A 43 14.13 24.87 -24.84
N ALA A 44 12.99 24.19 -25.04
CA ALA A 44 12.58 23.38 -26.19
C ALA A 44 13.45 22.17 -26.57
N LEU A 45 13.08 21.00 -26.04
CA LEU A 45 13.20 19.73 -26.75
C LEU A 45 11.86 18.99 -26.67
N HIS A 46 11.38 18.56 -27.84
CA HIS A 46 10.19 17.73 -27.98
C HIS A 46 10.23 16.52 -27.02
N PRO A 47 9.14 16.18 -26.30
CA PRO A 47 9.22 15.20 -25.22
C PRO A 47 9.09 13.76 -25.75
N LEU A 48 10.07 12.92 -25.44
CA LEU A 48 9.93 11.46 -25.50
C LEU A 48 9.31 10.95 -24.19
N PRO A 49 8.42 9.93 -24.22
CA PRO A 49 7.93 9.26 -23.02
C PRO A 49 9.08 8.56 -22.27
N SER A 50 9.04 8.58 -20.94
CA SER A 50 9.85 7.70 -20.11
C SER A 50 9.20 6.31 -20.05
N ASP A 51 9.91 5.27 -20.50
CA ASP A 51 9.44 3.87 -20.50
C ASP A 51 9.51 3.16 -19.12
N ASP A 52 9.81 3.89 -18.04
CA ASP A 52 9.83 3.34 -16.68
C ASP A 52 8.43 3.43 -16.04
N PRO A 53 7.72 2.29 -15.82
CA PRO A 53 6.38 2.27 -15.23
C PRO A 53 6.36 2.70 -13.76
N ASP A 54 7.50 2.71 -13.08
CA ASP A 54 7.64 3.14 -11.68
C ASP A 54 8.25 4.56 -11.55
N ALA A 55 8.45 5.29 -12.65
CA ALA A 55 8.83 6.70 -12.57
C ALA A 55 7.61 7.57 -12.22
N PRO A 56 7.77 8.60 -11.35
CA PRO A 56 6.68 9.53 -11.05
C PRO A 56 6.21 10.23 -12.33
N ALA A 57 4.89 10.20 -12.58
CA ALA A 57 4.28 10.84 -13.73
C ALA A 57 4.58 12.36 -13.70
N ARG A 58 5.07 12.91 -14.82
CA ARG A 58 5.27 14.36 -14.93
C ARG A 58 3.92 15.06 -14.85
N LEU A 59 3.75 15.91 -13.84
CA LEU A 59 2.52 16.65 -13.58
C LEU A 59 2.27 17.68 -14.69
N PRO A 60 1.00 17.89 -15.11
CA PRO A 60 0.66 18.94 -16.08
C PRO A 60 1.08 20.33 -15.57
N PRO A 61 1.41 21.27 -16.47
CA PRO A 61 1.86 22.62 -16.10
C PRO A 61 0.80 23.43 -15.32
N ASP A 62 -0.48 23.06 -15.43
CA ASP A 62 -1.60 23.79 -14.81
C ASP A 62 -1.97 23.33 -13.39
N VAL A 63 -1.14 22.50 -12.76
CA VAL A 63 -1.37 22.07 -11.38
C VAL A 63 -0.92 23.15 -10.39
N ASP A 64 -1.77 23.45 -9.41
CA ASP A 64 -1.47 24.36 -8.30
C ASP A 64 -0.11 24.08 -7.63
N ALA A 65 0.73 25.11 -7.58
CA ALA A 65 2.08 25.04 -7.03
C ALA A 65 2.12 24.56 -5.57
N GLN A 66 1.10 24.85 -4.77
CA GLN A 66 0.99 24.37 -3.38
C GLN A 66 0.77 22.85 -3.35
N VAL A 67 -0.10 22.31 -4.20
CA VAL A 67 -0.32 20.86 -4.30
C VAL A 67 0.97 20.16 -4.71
N LEU A 68 1.66 20.67 -5.73
CA LEU A 68 2.97 20.14 -6.17
C LEU A 68 4.00 20.15 -5.04
N GLN A 69 4.06 21.24 -4.27
CA GLN A 69 4.98 21.36 -3.15
C GLN A 69 4.71 20.28 -2.10
N HIS A 70 3.45 20.02 -1.76
CA HIS A 70 3.09 19.03 -0.75
C HIS A 70 3.25 17.58 -1.25
N LEU A 71 2.97 17.30 -2.53
CA LEU A 71 3.27 16.00 -3.14
C LEU A 71 4.77 15.67 -3.05
N ARG A 72 5.66 16.64 -3.33
CA ARG A 72 7.12 16.45 -3.19
C ARG A 72 7.55 16.14 -1.74
N ARG A 73 6.79 16.60 -0.75
CA ARG A 73 7.09 16.32 0.67
C ARG A 73 6.77 14.89 1.07
N LEU A 74 5.93 14.18 0.33
CA LEU A 74 5.60 12.76 0.58
C LEU A 74 6.80 11.83 0.35
N GLY A 75 7.71 12.19 -0.55
CA GLY A 75 8.96 11.46 -0.78
C GLY A 75 10.06 11.69 0.25
N ARG A 76 9.82 12.49 1.30
CA ARG A 76 10.77 12.65 2.42
C ARG A 76 10.78 11.39 3.28
N LYS A 77 11.78 11.22 4.14
CA LYS A 77 11.82 10.08 5.09
C LYS A 77 11.02 10.33 6.36
N ASP A 78 11.09 11.56 6.89
CA ASP A 78 10.46 11.96 8.14
C ASP A 78 8.92 11.82 8.11
N PRO A 79 8.33 10.98 9.00
CA PRO A 79 6.88 10.83 9.09
C PRO A 79 6.15 12.12 9.41
N THR A 80 6.75 13.01 10.22
CA THR A 80 6.09 14.28 10.61
C THR A 80 5.86 15.16 9.39
N THR A 81 6.84 15.22 8.50
CA THR A 81 6.76 15.96 7.23
C THR A 81 5.72 15.36 6.30
N LYS A 82 5.65 14.02 6.19
CA LYS A 82 4.61 13.33 5.42
C LYS A 82 3.22 13.61 5.98
N LEU A 83 3.03 13.48 7.29
CA LEU A 83 1.75 13.70 7.97
C LEU A 83 1.24 15.13 7.77
N LYS A 84 2.12 16.13 7.91
CA LYS A 84 1.77 17.52 7.62
C LYS A 84 1.37 17.70 6.15
N ALA A 85 2.10 17.07 5.22
CA ALA A 85 1.79 17.15 3.80
C ALA A 85 0.46 16.49 3.44
N LEU A 86 0.19 15.29 3.97
CA LEU A 86 -1.08 14.56 3.78
C LEU A 86 -2.28 15.33 4.33
N SER A 87 -2.13 15.92 5.52
CA SER A 87 -3.17 16.77 6.12
C SER A 87 -3.47 18.00 5.25
N THR A 88 -2.44 18.70 4.76
CA THR A 88 -2.65 19.83 3.85
C THR A 88 -3.26 19.41 2.52
N LEU A 89 -2.79 18.31 1.90
CA LEU A 89 -3.33 17.79 0.65
C LEU A 89 -4.81 17.42 0.77
N SER A 90 -5.21 16.79 1.87
CA SER A 90 -6.61 16.46 2.15
C SER A 90 -7.50 17.70 2.07
N VAL A 91 -7.06 18.82 2.66
CA VAL A 91 -7.79 20.08 2.60
C VAL A 91 -7.79 20.66 1.19
N LEU A 92 -6.64 20.73 0.53
CA LEU A 92 -6.50 21.30 -0.81
C LEU A 92 -7.38 20.58 -1.84
N PHE A 93 -7.43 19.25 -1.80
CA PHE A 93 -8.29 18.47 -2.72
C PHE A 93 -9.78 18.82 -2.58
N THR A 94 -10.24 19.21 -1.39
CA THR A 94 -11.64 19.61 -1.18
C THR A 94 -11.95 21.05 -1.59
N GLN A 95 -10.91 21.89 -1.73
CA GLN A 95 -11.05 23.31 -2.06
C GLN A 95 -10.88 23.60 -3.56
N GLN A 96 -10.24 22.69 -4.29
CA GLN A 96 -9.96 22.86 -5.71
C GLN A 96 -11.07 22.30 -6.61
N PRO A 97 -11.25 22.87 -7.81
CA PRO A 97 -12.15 22.31 -8.82
C PRO A 97 -11.79 20.86 -9.20
N ALA A 98 -12.81 20.02 -9.41
CA ALA A 98 -12.61 18.59 -9.67
C ALA A 98 -11.76 18.30 -10.91
N ASP A 99 -11.83 19.16 -11.94
CA ASP A 99 -11.05 19.11 -13.18
C ASP A 99 -9.57 19.41 -12.98
N GLN A 100 -9.20 20.13 -11.92
CA GLN A 100 -7.81 20.32 -11.51
C GLN A 100 -7.32 19.16 -10.66
N VAL A 101 -8.13 18.70 -9.70
CA VAL A 101 -7.75 17.61 -8.79
C VAL A 101 -7.55 16.29 -9.55
N VAL A 102 -8.35 16.03 -10.59
CA VAL A 102 -8.21 14.80 -11.40
C VAL A 102 -6.84 14.71 -12.08
N GLN A 103 -6.21 15.84 -12.43
CA GLN A 103 -4.87 15.87 -13.03
C GLN A 103 -3.78 15.33 -12.09
N ILE A 104 -4.06 15.27 -10.78
CA ILE A 104 -3.15 14.78 -9.74
C ILE A 104 -3.20 13.27 -9.60
N VAL A 105 -4.30 12.65 -10.03
CA VAL A 105 -4.56 11.22 -9.78
C VAL A 105 -3.42 10.31 -10.25
N PRO A 106 -2.77 10.50 -11.42
CA PRO A 106 -1.62 9.69 -11.80
C PRO A 106 -0.45 9.77 -10.81
N GLN A 107 -0.07 10.97 -10.38
CA GLN A 107 1.00 11.15 -9.39
C GLN A 107 0.58 10.63 -8.02
N TRP A 108 -0.68 10.85 -7.63
CA TRP A 108 -1.21 10.31 -6.39
C TRP A 108 -1.19 8.79 -6.39
N ALA A 109 -1.53 8.11 -7.49
CA ALA A 109 -1.48 6.65 -7.58
C ALA A 109 -0.08 6.10 -7.27
N PHE A 110 0.95 6.76 -7.80
CA PHE A 110 2.35 6.45 -7.50
C PHE A 110 2.68 6.62 -6.01
N GLU A 111 2.33 7.78 -5.45
CA GLU A 111 2.58 8.09 -4.04
C GLU A 111 1.79 7.17 -3.09
N TYR A 112 0.54 6.88 -3.42
CA TYR A 112 -0.36 6.03 -2.64
C TYR A 112 0.19 4.61 -2.51
N LYS A 113 0.62 3.99 -3.63
CA LYS A 113 1.29 2.68 -3.62
C LYS A 113 2.48 2.65 -2.65
N ARG A 114 3.32 3.70 -2.66
CA ARG A 114 4.52 3.78 -1.82
C ARG A 114 4.19 4.04 -0.35
N LEU A 115 3.27 4.96 -0.06
CA LEU A 115 2.94 5.38 1.30
C LEU A 115 2.17 4.31 2.08
N LEU A 116 1.44 3.42 1.41
CA LEU A 116 0.84 2.25 2.06
C LEU A 116 1.87 1.24 2.59
N LEU A 117 3.11 1.32 2.10
CA LEU A 117 4.22 0.50 2.60
C LEU A 117 4.98 1.18 3.74
N ASP A 118 4.66 2.43 4.10
CA ASP A 118 5.36 3.17 5.14
C ASP A 118 5.38 2.43 6.49
N TYR A 119 6.51 2.45 7.19
CA TYR A 119 6.65 1.82 8.51
C TYR A 119 5.70 2.48 9.52
N ASN A 120 5.51 3.79 9.42
CA ASN A 120 4.71 4.56 10.35
C ASN A 120 3.22 4.37 10.07
N ARG A 121 2.51 3.76 11.01
CA ARG A 121 1.07 3.49 10.89
C ARG A 121 0.23 4.75 10.67
N GLU A 122 0.60 5.88 11.28
CA GLU A 122 -0.16 7.13 11.13
C GLU A 122 -0.02 7.67 9.71
N VAL A 123 1.15 7.51 9.08
CA VAL A 123 1.34 7.86 7.66
C VAL A 123 0.43 7.00 6.78
N ARG A 124 0.35 5.69 7.03
CA ARG A 124 -0.54 4.80 6.27
C ARG A 124 -2.02 5.16 6.45
N ARG A 125 -2.47 5.43 7.68
CA ARG A 125 -3.83 5.90 7.96
C ARG A 125 -4.13 7.22 7.24
N ALA A 126 -3.27 8.23 7.43
CA ALA A 126 -3.45 9.55 6.82
C ALA A 126 -3.44 9.49 5.28
N THR A 127 -2.68 8.56 4.70
CA THR A 127 -2.70 8.26 3.27
C THR A 127 -4.10 7.84 2.80
N ASN A 128 -4.77 6.95 3.52
CA ASN A 128 -6.14 6.53 3.22
C ASN A 128 -7.17 7.65 3.45
N ASP A 129 -7.01 8.47 4.49
CA ASP A 129 -7.88 9.63 4.71
C ASP A 129 -7.73 10.68 3.58
N THR A 130 -6.51 10.86 3.09
CA THR A 130 -6.23 11.74 1.93
C THR A 130 -6.82 11.16 0.65
N MET A 131 -6.74 9.83 0.46
CA MET A 131 -7.41 9.13 -0.64
C MET A 131 -8.93 9.36 -0.59
N SER A 132 -9.55 9.31 0.59
CA SER A 132 -10.98 9.62 0.77
C SER A 132 -11.32 11.05 0.33
N SER A 133 -10.46 12.02 0.61
CA SER A 133 -10.64 13.42 0.20
C SER A 133 -10.51 13.56 -1.32
N LEU A 134 -9.49 12.93 -1.92
CA LEU A 134 -9.26 12.94 -3.37
C LEU A 134 -10.46 12.37 -4.13
N VAL A 135 -10.95 11.19 -3.76
CA VAL A 135 -12.01 10.49 -4.51
C VAL A 135 -13.35 11.20 -4.37
N THR A 136 -13.59 11.86 -3.23
CA THR A 136 -14.78 12.70 -3.00
C THR A 136 -14.76 13.93 -3.91
N ALA A 137 -13.59 14.51 -4.14
CA ALA A 137 -13.40 15.65 -5.04
C ALA A 137 -13.54 15.24 -6.52
N VAL A 138 -12.83 14.19 -6.93
CA VAL A 138 -12.73 13.75 -8.35
C VAL A 138 -14.00 13.05 -8.85
N LYS A 139 -14.69 12.30 -7.99
CA LYS A 139 -15.93 11.56 -8.33
C LYS A 139 -15.77 10.70 -9.59
N LYS A 140 -16.60 10.91 -10.61
CA LYS A 140 -16.60 10.15 -11.88
C LYS A 140 -15.30 10.30 -12.67
N GLY A 141 -14.52 11.36 -12.44
CA GLY A 141 -13.19 11.54 -13.05
C GLY A 141 -12.18 10.46 -12.65
N LEU A 142 -12.48 9.63 -11.65
CA LEU A 142 -11.62 8.56 -11.18
C LEU A 142 -11.61 7.35 -12.14
N ALA A 143 -12.66 7.19 -12.95
CA ALA A 143 -12.86 5.99 -13.76
C ALA A 143 -11.66 5.62 -14.67
N PRO A 144 -10.99 6.56 -15.36
CA PRO A 144 -9.81 6.25 -16.18
C PRO A 144 -8.60 5.73 -15.38
N HIS A 145 -8.55 6.02 -14.09
CA HIS A 145 -7.43 5.69 -13.20
C HIS A 145 -7.73 4.51 -12.26
N LEU A 146 -8.95 3.98 -12.28
CA LEU A 146 -9.40 3.00 -11.30
C LEU A 146 -8.53 1.74 -11.27
N LYS A 147 -8.09 1.29 -12.45
CA LYS A 147 -7.24 0.09 -12.60
C LYS A 147 -5.87 0.23 -11.94
N SER A 148 -5.23 1.39 -12.01
CA SER A 148 -3.92 1.60 -11.38
C SER A 148 -4.04 1.78 -9.86
N LEU A 149 -5.18 2.24 -9.37
CA LEU A 149 -5.42 2.44 -7.94
C LEU A 149 -5.92 1.19 -7.23
N MET A 150 -6.65 0.30 -7.93
CA MET A 150 -7.43 -0.75 -7.25
C MET A 150 -6.56 -1.72 -6.44
N GLY A 151 -5.42 -2.18 -6.97
CA GLY A 151 -4.54 -3.10 -6.26
C GLY A 151 -4.10 -2.55 -4.89
N PRO A 152 -3.39 -1.41 -4.85
CA PRO A 152 -3.02 -0.73 -3.60
C PRO A 152 -4.21 -0.43 -2.69
N TRP A 153 -5.33 0.00 -3.27
CA TRP A 153 -6.51 0.41 -2.52
C TRP A 153 -7.23 -0.76 -1.86
N TRP A 154 -7.37 -1.88 -2.56
CA TRP A 154 -7.86 -3.13 -2.00
C TRP A 154 -6.95 -3.64 -0.88
N PHE A 155 -5.64 -3.70 -1.14
CA PHE A 155 -4.64 -4.09 -0.16
C PHE A 155 -4.72 -3.27 1.15
N SER A 156 -4.95 -1.96 1.06
CA SER A 156 -5.02 -1.06 2.22
C SER A 156 -6.08 -1.44 3.27
N GLN A 157 -7.11 -2.21 2.87
CA GLN A 157 -8.23 -2.62 3.73
C GLN A 157 -7.90 -3.80 4.65
N PHE A 158 -6.70 -4.38 4.49
CA PHE A 158 -6.23 -5.58 5.20
C PHE A 158 -5.02 -5.30 6.09
N ASP A 159 -4.71 -4.03 6.37
CA ASP A 159 -3.65 -3.67 7.33
C ASP A 159 -3.99 -4.26 8.73
N PRO A 160 -3.01 -4.82 9.46
CA PRO A 160 -3.23 -5.35 10.80
C PRO A 160 -3.62 -4.26 11.81
N ALA A 161 -3.26 -3.00 11.57
CA ALA A 161 -3.74 -1.88 12.36
C ALA A 161 -5.18 -1.55 11.96
N ALA A 162 -6.14 -1.81 12.86
CA ALA A 162 -7.56 -1.70 12.58
C ALA A 162 -7.97 -0.29 12.08
N GLU A 163 -7.33 0.75 12.60
CA GLU A 163 -7.53 2.14 12.19
C GLU A 163 -7.10 2.41 10.75
N VAL A 164 -6.01 1.78 10.28
CA VAL A 164 -5.52 1.92 8.90
C VAL A 164 -6.46 1.18 7.95
N ALA A 165 -6.81 -0.07 8.29
CA ALA A 165 -7.74 -0.88 7.51
C ALA A 165 -9.12 -0.22 7.40
N GLN A 166 -9.60 0.38 8.49
CA GLN A 166 -10.87 1.09 8.50
C GLN A 166 -10.82 2.37 7.66
N ALA A 167 -9.71 3.11 7.69
CA ALA A 167 -9.53 4.27 6.81
C ALA A 167 -9.53 3.84 5.32
N GLY A 168 -8.86 2.73 4.99
CA GLY A 168 -8.91 2.12 3.66
C GLY A 168 -10.34 1.80 3.23
N ARG A 169 -11.12 1.10 4.07
CA ARG A 169 -12.54 0.78 3.80
C ARG A 169 -13.38 2.04 3.59
N ARG A 170 -13.27 3.03 4.49
CA ARG A 170 -14.02 4.29 4.39
C ARG A 170 -13.72 5.03 3.10
N SER A 171 -12.46 5.09 2.67
CA SER A 171 -12.09 5.75 1.42
C SER A 171 -12.73 5.05 0.21
N PHE A 172 -12.77 3.71 0.21
CA PHE A 172 -13.44 2.94 -0.85
C PHE A 172 -14.96 3.13 -0.84
N GLU A 173 -15.59 3.16 0.34
CA GLU A 173 -17.01 3.49 0.52
C GLU A 173 -17.35 4.93 0.11
N ALA A 174 -16.44 5.88 0.32
CA ALA A 174 -16.64 7.26 -0.13
C ALA A 174 -16.68 7.38 -1.66
N ALA A 175 -15.85 6.60 -2.36
CA ALA A 175 -15.86 6.54 -3.83
C ALA A 175 -17.05 5.75 -4.37
N PHE A 176 -17.44 4.67 -3.69
CA PHE A 176 -18.50 3.76 -4.08
C PHE A 176 -19.46 3.51 -2.89
N PRO A 177 -20.43 4.41 -2.64
CA PRO A 177 -21.30 4.30 -1.47
C PRO A 177 -22.22 3.07 -1.47
N GLN A 178 -22.60 2.61 -2.67
CA GLN A 178 -23.47 1.44 -2.84
C GLN A 178 -22.63 0.15 -2.93
N SER A 179 -23.09 -0.93 -2.29
CA SER A 179 -22.34 -2.19 -2.21
C SER A 179 -22.19 -2.91 -3.55
N ASP A 180 -23.20 -2.80 -4.42
CA ASP A 180 -23.16 -3.28 -5.81
C ASP A 180 -22.07 -2.57 -6.62
N ARG A 181 -21.93 -1.24 -6.46
CA ARG A 181 -20.88 -0.46 -7.14
C ARG A 181 -19.48 -0.79 -6.66
N ARG A 182 -19.32 -1.12 -5.37
CA ARG A 182 -18.06 -1.65 -4.84
C ARG A 182 -17.69 -2.96 -5.51
N LEU A 183 -18.66 -3.87 -5.66
CA LEU A 183 -18.46 -5.13 -6.34
C LEU A 183 -18.12 -4.92 -7.83
N ASP A 184 -18.87 -4.08 -8.54
CA ASP A 184 -18.60 -3.73 -9.95
C ASP A 184 -17.16 -3.23 -10.16
N ALA A 185 -16.69 -2.36 -9.26
CA ALA A 185 -15.33 -1.82 -9.31
C ALA A 185 -14.27 -2.92 -9.13
N LEU A 186 -14.46 -3.84 -8.18
CA LEU A 186 -13.56 -4.98 -7.97
C LEU A 186 -13.57 -5.93 -9.18
N MET A 187 -14.76 -6.23 -9.72
CA MET A 187 -14.92 -7.09 -10.89
C MET A 187 -14.17 -6.52 -12.12
N LEU A 188 -14.24 -5.20 -12.31
CA LEU A 188 -13.55 -4.51 -13.41
C LEU A 188 -12.02 -4.58 -13.31
N CYS A 189 -11.50 -4.65 -12.09
CA CYS A 189 -10.08 -4.49 -11.78
C CYS A 189 -9.43 -5.77 -11.21
N VAL A 190 -10.06 -6.93 -11.38
CA VAL A 190 -9.60 -8.20 -10.79
C VAL A 190 -8.16 -8.53 -11.19
N LYS A 191 -7.81 -8.38 -12.48
CA LYS A 191 -6.47 -8.71 -12.98
C LYS A 191 -5.41 -7.82 -12.36
N GLU A 192 -5.65 -6.52 -12.39
CA GLU A 192 -4.72 -5.51 -11.86
C GLU A 192 -4.55 -5.67 -10.34
N THR A 193 -5.62 -6.06 -9.64
CA THR A 193 -5.57 -6.36 -8.20
C THR A 193 -4.68 -7.57 -7.91
N PHE A 194 -4.88 -8.69 -8.63
CA PHE A 194 -4.01 -9.87 -8.47
C PHE A 194 -2.55 -9.59 -8.82
N VAL A 195 -2.28 -8.81 -9.88
CA VAL A 195 -0.91 -8.43 -10.26
C VAL A 195 -0.23 -7.73 -9.10
N TYR A 196 -0.87 -6.71 -8.52
CA TYR A 196 -0.31 -5.96 -7.39
C TYR A 196 -0.09 -6.84 -6.15
N LEU A 197 -1.04 -7.71 -5.80
CA LEU A 197 -0.89 -8.60 -4.66
C LEU A 197 0.27 -9.60 -4.87
N ASN A 198 0.41 -10.16 -6.07
CA ASN A 198 1.52 -11.05 -6.39
C ASN A 198 2.89 -10.32 -6.38
N GLU A 199 2.95 -9.07 -6.81
CA GLU A 199 4.15 -8.24 -6.68
C GLU A 199 4.55 -8.04 -5.22
N ASN A 200 3.58 -7.74 -4.34
CA ASN A 200 3.84 -7.64 -2.91
C ASN A 200 4.38 -8.95 -2.33
N LEU A 201 3.83 -10.10 -2.74
CA LEU A 201 4.29 -11.42 -2.27
C LEU A 201 5.72 -11.76 -2.72
N LYS A 202 6.28 -11.06 -3.71
CA LYS A 202 7.69 -11.20 -4.13
C LYS A 202 8.65 -10.28 -3.39
N LEU A 203 8.13 -9.34 -2.59
CA LEU A 203 8.98 -8.40 -1.86
C LEU A 203 9.83 -9.15 -0.84
N THR A 204 11.06 -8.66 -0.69
CA THR A 204 12.01 -9.08 0.35
C THR A 204 12.24 -7.89 1.28
N THR A 205 12.75 -8.14 2.48
CA THR A 205 13.18 -7.08 3.41
C THR A 205 14.19 -6.14 2.74
N GLN A 206 15.07 -6.67 1.88
CA GLN A 206 16.03 -5.88 1.12
C GLN A 206 15.36 -4.94 0.10
N ALA A 207 14.29 -5.40 -0.58
CA ALA A 207 13.55 -4.58 -1.52
C ALA A 207 12.76 -3.44 -0.84
N LEU A 208 12.42 -3.61 0.44
CA LEU A 208 11.76 -2.59 1.27
C LEU A 208 12.75 -1.62 1.94
N SER A 209 14.03 -1.98 1.99
CA SER A 209 15.05 -1.22 2.72
C SER A 209 15.40 0.09 2.03
N ASP A 210 15.40 1.17 2.80
CA ASP A 210 15.94 2.46 2.40
C ASP A 210 17.39 2.70 2.92
N LYS A 211 18.05 1.61 3.35
CA LYS A 211 19.37 1.52 4.03
C LYS A 211 19.45 2.14 5.43
N VAL A 212 18.40 2.80 5.92
CA VAL A 212 18.37 3.52 7.20
C VAL A 212 17.38 2.89 8.17
N THR A 213 16.31 2.26 7.68
CA THR A 213 15.36 1.53 8.52
C THR A 213 16.05 0.38 9.27
N PRO A 214 15.87 0.29 10.60
CA PRO A 214 16.32 -0.84 11.42
C PRO A 214 15.83 -2.21 10.89
N ALA A 215 16.61 -3.26 11.14
CA ALA A 215 16.31 -4.59 10.61
C ALA A 215 15.00 -5.20 11.16
N ASP A 216 14.71 -4.95 12.43
CA ASP A 216 13.45 -5.35 13.08
C ASP A 216 12.25 -4.61 12.48
N GLU A 217 12.36 -3.31 12.27
CA GLU A 217 11.30 -2.53 11.59
C GLU A 217 11.07 -3.01 10.15
N LEU A 218 12.14 -3.36 9.42
CA LEU A 218 12.03 -3.91 8.05
C LEU A 218 11.36 -5.28 8.02
N GLU A 219 11.65 -6.12 9.00
CA GLU A 219 11.00 -7.42 9.15
C GLU A 219 9.51 -7.25 9.46
N ASP A 220 9.15 -6.35 10.39
CA ASP A 220 7.74 -6.04 10.70
C ASP A 220 6.98 -5.49 9.49
N MET A 221 7.62 -4.61 8.71
CA MET A 221 7.07 -4.12 7.45
C MET A 221 6.83 -5.25 6.45
N HIS A 222 7.82 -6.12 6.25
CA HIS A 222 7.72 -7.26 5.35
C HIS A 222 6.59 -8.19 5.77
N GLN A 223 6.56 -8.58 7.04
CA GLN A 223 5.53 -9.46 7.59
C GLN A 223 4.12 -8.89 7.41
N ARG A 224 3.94 -7.59 7.68
CA ARG A 224 2.69 -6.88 7.43
C ARG A 224 2.28 -6.93 5.96
N VAL A 225 3.19 -6.63 5.04
CA VAL A 225 2.88 -6.56 3.60
C VAL A 225 2.51 -7.94 3.06
N ILE A 226 3.23 -9.00 3.45
CA ILE A 226 2.94 -10.36 3.02
C ILE A 226 1.59 -10.82 3.58
N SER A 227 1.39 -10.73 4.90
CA SER A 227 0.13 -11.18 5.54
C SER A 227 -1.09 -10.43 5.02
N SER A 228 -1.01 -9.10 4.87
CA SER A 228 -2.10 -8.29 4.31
C SER A 228 -2.41 -8.66 2.85
N SER A 229 -1.39 -8.98 2.05
CA SER A 229 -1.58 -9.37 0.64
C SER A 229 -2.24 -10.74 0.50
N LEU A 230 -1.88 -11.70 1.35
CA LEU A 230 -2.51 -13.02 1.41
C LEU A 230 -3.99 -12.92 1.82
N LEU A 231 -4.30 -12.13 2.86
CA LEU A 231 -5.68 -11.90 3.31
C LEU A 231 -6.53 -11.17 2.26
N ALA A 232 -5.93 -10.17 1.60
CA ALA A 232 -6.58 -9.44 0.52
C ALA A 232 -6.91 -10.38 -0.66
N MET A 233 -6.01 -11.29 -1.01
CA MET A 233 -6.23 -12.28 -2.06
C MET A 233 -7.31 -13.28 -1.66
N ALA A 234 -7.28 -13.80 -0.43
CA ALA A 234 -8.28 -14.75 0.08
C ALA A 234 -9.67 -14.15 0.00
N THR A 235 -9.82 -12.92 0.50
CA THR A 235 -11.10 -12.20 0.51
C THR A 235 -11.58 -11.88 -0.91
N LEU A 236 -10.66 -11.54 -1.83
CA LEU A 236 -11.02 -11.30 -3.23
C LEU A 236 -11.57 -12.57 -3.91
N ILE A 237 -10.93 -13.72 -3.66
CA ILE A 237 -11.40 -15.04 -4.15
C ILE A 237 -12.77 -15.35 -3.55
N ASP A 238 -12.94 -15.19 -2.24
CA ASP A 238 -14.19 -15.47 -1.54
C ASP A 238 -15.36 -14.62 -2.07
N ILE A 239 -15.12 -13.33 -2.32
CA ILE A 239 -16.14 -12.43 -2.88
C ILE A 239 -16.44 -12.82 -4.32
N LEU A 240 -15.43 -12.87 -5.20
CA LEU A 240 -15.68 -12.99 -6.64
C LEU A 240 -16.09 -14.40 -7.08
N LEU A 241 -15.72 -15.44 -6.33
CA LEU A 241 -16.10 -16.82 -6.63
C LEU A 241 -17.19 -17.38 -5.72
N GLY A 242 -17.35 -16.80 -4.52
CA GLY A 242 -18.34 -17.22 -3.52
C GLY A 242 -19.66 -16.46 -3.53
N VAL A 243 -19.72 -15.29 -4.17
CA VAL A 243 -21.01 -14.63 -4.45
C VAL A 243 -21.84 -15.59 -5.30
N LYS A 244 -22.91 -16.13 -4.71
CA LYS A 244 -24.03 -16.69 -5.47
C LYS A 244 -24.60 -15.52 -6.25
N LEU A 245 -24.14 -15.35 -7.49
CA LEU A 245 -24.75 -14.49 -8.49
C LEU A 245 -26.14 -15.05 -8.78
N GLN A 246 -27.09 -14.84 -7.87
CA GLN A 246 -28.44 -15.33 -8.03
C GLN A 246 -29.10 -14.48 -9.11
N SER A 247 -29.26 -15.13 -10.25
CA SER A 247 -30.31 -14.91 -11.24
C SER A 247 -31.62 -14.52 -10.55
N ASN A 248 -31.93 -13.22 -10.49
CA ASN A 248 -33.31 -12.78 -10.47
C ASN A 248 -33.75 -12.60 -11.92
N GLY A 249 -34.66 -13.48 -12.34
CA GLY A 249 -35.10 -13.64 -13.72
C GLY A 249 -35.71 -12.36 -14.31
N GLY A 250 -35.18 -11.98 -15.46
CA GLY A 250 -35.68 -10.95 -16.37
C GLY A 250 -34.74 -10.89 -17.58
N GLU A 251 -35.23 -10.55 -18.75
CA GLU A 251 -34.56 -10.72 -20.05
C GLU A 251 -33.17 -10.02 -20.20
N SER A 252 -32.80 -9.14 -19.26
CA SER A 252 -31.41 -8.60 -19.09
C SER A 252 -30.39 -9.61 -18.54
N ALA A 253 -30.85 -10.77 -18.05
CA ALA A 253 -30.02 -11.79 -17.41
C ALA A 253 -28.92 -12.37 -18.30
N ASN A 254 -29.07 -12.31 -19.64
CA ASN A 254 -28.10 -12.93 -20.55
C ASN A 254 -26.78 -12.12 -20.63
N THR A 255 -26.83 -10.79 -20.59
CA THR A 255 -25.63 -9.94 -20.66
C THR A 255 -24.92 -9.85 -19.32
N GLU A 256 -25.67 -9.71 -18.22
CA GLU A 256 -25.12 -9.74 -16.86
C GLU A 256 -24.49 -11.10 -16.57
N SER A 257 -25.19 -12.20 -16.88
CA SER A 257 -24.64 -13.57 -16.72
C SER A 257 -23.35 -13.78 -17.53
N LYS A 258 -23.27 -13.30 -18.78
CA LYS A 258 -22.04 -13.35 -19.58
C LYS A 258 -20.90 -12.52 -18.98
N SER A 259 -21.18 -11.33 -18.48
CA SER A 259 -20.19 -10.47 -17.80
C SER A 259 -19.65 -11.15 -16.53
N HIS A 260 -20.55 -11.72 -15.73
CA HIS A 260 -20.19 -12.44 -14.51
C HIS A 260 -19.38 -13.71 -14.78
N LEU A 261 -19.73 -14.50 -15.81
CA LEU A 261 -18.95 -15.66 -16.24
C LEU A 261 -17.53 -15.26 -16.66
N LYS A 262 -17.39 -14.14 -17.38
CA LYS A 262 -16.09 -13.59 -17.77
C LYS A 262 -15.25 -13.20 -16.56
N VAL A 263 -15.86 -12.54 -15.57
CA VAL A 263 -15.16 -12.15 -14.33
C VAL A 263 -14.79 -13.37 -13.50
N ARG A 264 -15.67 -14.36 -13.39
CA ARG A 264 -15.38 -15.63 -12.71
C ARG A 264 -14.20 -16.35 -13.37
N SER A 265 -14.20 -16.46 -14.71
CA SER A 265 -13.10 -17.05 -15.47
C SER A 265 -11.79 -16.29 -15.29
N ALA A 266 -11.82 -14.95 -15.33
CA ALA A 266 -10.65 -14.12 -15.09
C ALA A 266 -10.11 -14.30 -13.66
N THR A 267 -11.00 -14.37 -12.67
CA THR A 267 -10.64 -14.60 -11.26
C THR A 267 -10.00 -15.98 -11.07
N LEU A 268 -10.60 -17.04 -11.64
CA LEU A 268 -10.04 -18.39 -11.60
C LEU A 268 -8.64 -18.44 -12.23
N SER A 269 -8.50 -17.90 -13.45
CA SER A 269 -7.21 -17.86 -14.15
C SER A 269 -6.15 -17.08 -13.37
N SER A 270 -6.50 -15.95 -12.76
CA SER A 270 -5.57 -15.18 -11.91
C SER A 270 -5.20 -15.92 -10.63
N ALA A 271 -6.15 -16.59 -9.98
CA ALA A 271 -5.89 -17.41 -8.79
C ALA A 271 -5.00 -18.62 -9.11
N GLU A 272 -5.24 -19.32 -10.21
CA GLU A 272 -4.40 -20.42 -10.70
C GLU A 272 -2.96 -19.98 -10.96
N ALA A 273 -2.81 -18.83 -11.65
CA ALA A 273 -1.51 -18.25 -11.93
C ALA A 273 -0.77 -17.87 -10.65
N ALA A 274 -1.45 -17.27 -9.67
CA ALA A 274 -0.86 -16.90 -8.37
C ALA A 274 -0.40 -18.14 -7.58
N LEU A 275 -1.22 -19.18 -7.51
CA LEU A 275 -0.88 -20.43 -6.82
C LEU A 275 0.35 -21.09 -7.43
N SER A 276 0.41 -21.15 -8.77
CA SER A 276 1.55 -21.71 -9.51
C SER A 276 2.81 -20.87 -9.31
N MET A 277 2.69 -19.54 -9.41
CA MET A 277 3.78 -18.59 -9.23
C MET A 277 4.45 -18.71 -7.85
N HIS A 278 3.65 -18.93 -6.81
CA HIS A 278 4.11 -19.02 -5.43
C HIS A 278 4.25 -20.46 -4.93
N LYS A 279 4.30 -21.45 -5.83
CA LYS A 279 4.49 -22.88 -5.50
C LYS A 279 3.58 -23.33 -4.36
N TYR A 280 2.27 -23.12 -4.52
CA TYR A 280 1.25 -23.46 -3.52
C TYR A 280 1.40 -22.72 -2.17
N PHE A 281 2.10 -21.58 -2.16
CA PHE A 281 2.34 -20.74 -0.98
C PHE A 281 3.11 -21.46 0.14
N ILE A 282 3.84 -22.53 -0.18
CA ILE A 282 4.54 -23.38 0.81
C ILE A 282 5.56 -22.60 1.62
N ASP A 283 6.28 -21.67 0.99
CA ASP A 283 7.29 -20.88 1.69
C ASP A 283 6.65 -19.98 2.76
N PHE A 284 5.42 -19.52 2.53
CA PHE A 284 4.67 -18.73 3.51
C PHE A 284 4.11 -19.58 4.66
N LEU A 285 3.71 -20.84 4.39
CA LEU A 285 3.35 -21.80 5.44
C LEU A 285 4.53 -22.08 6.40
N LYS A 286 5.76 -22.03 5.89
CA LYS A 286 7.00 -22.24 6.66
C LYS A 286 7.57 -20.95 7.26
N SER A 287 6.87 -19.83 7.14
CA SER A 287 7.34 -18.55 7.67
C SER A 287 7.45 -18.60 9.19
N LYS A 288 8.46 -17.91 9.73
CA LYS A 288 8.59 -17.72 11.19
C LYS A 288 7.46 -16.84 11.76
N SER A 289 6.87 -15.98 10.94
CA SER A 289 5.77 -15.10 11.36
C SER A 289 4.44 -15.86 11.43
N ALA A 290 3.85 -15.93 12.63
CA ALA A 290 2.53 -16.53 12.82
C ALA A 290 1.44 -15.83 12.00
N ALA A 291 1.55 -14.51 11.82
CA ALA A 291 0.63 -13.73 10.99
C ALA A 291 0.65 -14.17 9.51
N ILE A 292 1.85 -14.41 8.95
CA ILE A 292 1.98 -14.94 7.59
C ILE A 292 1.40 -16.36 7.50
N ARG A 293 1.73 -17.24 8.45
CA ARG A 293 1.19 -18.62 8.47
C ARG A 293 -0.34 -18.62 8.50
N SER A 294 -0.92 -17.86 9.44
CA SER A 294 -2.38 -17.70 9.59
C SER A 294 -3.07 -17.16 8.32
N ALA A 295 -2.50 -16.11 7.72
CA ALA A 295 -3.01 -15.55 6.46
C ALA A 295 -2.91 -16.56 5.31
N THR A 296 -1.86 -17.38 5.28
CA THR A 296 -1.68 -18.44 4.27
C THR A 296 -2.73 -19.54 4.42
N TYR A 297 -3.04 -19.97 5.65
CA TYR A 297 -4.14 -20.93 5.89
C TYR A 297 -5.50 -20.36 5.45
N THR A 298 -5.74 -19.08 5.70
CA THR A 298 -6.95 -18.40 5.25
C THR A 298 -7.04 -18.42 3.71
N LEU A 299 -5.95 -18.08 3.03
CA LEU A 299 -5.88 -18.14 1.56
C LEU A 299 -6.13 -19.55 1.03
N LEU A 300 -5.44 -20.56 1.57
CA LEU A 300 -5.63 -21.95 1.14
C LEU A 300 -7.06 -22.44 1.38
N THR A 301 -7.74 -21.98 2.44
CA THR A 301 -9.15 -22.27 2.68
C THR A 301 -10.03 -21.74 1.53
N SER A 302 -9.80 -20.50 1.09
CA SER A 302 -10.48 -19.92 -0.08
C SER A 302 -10.22 -20.72 -1.36
N TYR A 303 -8.96 -21.12 -1.60
CA TYR A 303 -8.61 -21.97 -2.74
C TYR A 303 -9.31 -23.34 -2.70
N ILE A 304 -9.29 -24.02 -1.56
CA ILE A 304 -9.95 -25.34 -1.40
C ILE A 304 -11.45 -25.20 -1.65
N LYS A 305 -12.06 -24.12 -1.17
CA LYS A 305 -13.50 -23.89 -1.31
C LYS A 305 -13.92 -23.56 -2.73
N TYR A 306 -13.14 -22.75 -3.45
CA TYR A 306 -13.60 -22.14 -4.70
C TYR A 306 -12.78 -22.48 -5.95
N VAL A 307 -11.57 -23.00 -5.76
CA VAL A 307 -10.62 -23.36 -6.84
C VAL A 307 -10.04 -24.78 -6.60
N PRO A 308 -10.82 -25.79 -6.17
CA PRO A 308 -10.24 -27.07 -5.70
C PRO A 308 -9.49 -27.85 -6.79
N HIS A 309 -9.80 -27.63 -8.07
CA HIS A 309 -9.21 -28.37 -9.20
C HIS A 309 -7.72 -28.12 -9.41
N VAL A 310 -7.16 -27.08 -8.79
CA VAL A 310 -5.72 -26.78 -8.84
C VAL A 310 -4.88 -27.71 -7.96
N PHE A 311 -5.50 -28.43 -7.03
CA PHE A 311 -4.82 -29.36 -6.15
C PHE A 311 -4.85 -30.76 -6.74
N ASN A 312 -3.85 -31.07 -7.57
CA ASN A 312 -3.60 -32.44 -8.01
C ASN A 312 -3.01 -33.30 -6.86
N GLU A 313 -2.86 -34.60 -7.10
CA GLU A 313 -2.36 -35.54 -6.09
C GLU A 313 -0.99 -35.15 -5.52
N GLU A 314 -0.09 -34.65 -6.37
CA GLU A 314 1.23 -34.17 -5.96
C GLU A 314 1.14 -32.93 -5.06
N ALA A 315 0.37 -31.92 -5.46
CA ALA A 315 0.13 -30.72 -4.66
C ALA A 315 -0.47 -31.08 -3.30
N MET A 316 -1.43 -31.99 -3.27
CA MET A 316 -2.04 -32.49 -2.03
C MET A 316 -1.04 -33.19 -1.13
N LYS A 317 -0.14 -34.02 -1.69
CA LYS A 317 0.93 -34.69 -0.91
C LYS A 317 1.89 -33.68 -0.27
N ILE A 318 2.27 -32.64 -1.01
CA ILE A 318 3.20 -31.62 -0.52
C ILE A 318 2.53 -30.73 0.55
N LEU A 319 1.29 -30.30 0.30
CA LEU A 319 0.56 -29.43 1.22
C LEU A 319 0.16 -30.17 2.50
N SER A 320 -0.39 -31.38 2.38
CA SER A 320 -0.78 -32.18 3.56
C SER A 320 0.41 -32.45 4.47
N SER A 321 1.58 -32.84 3.94
CA SER A 321 2.79 -33.04 4.74
C SER A 321 3.27 -31.75 5.42
N THR A 322 3.19 -30.61 4.72
CA THR A 322 3.57 -29.31 5.29
C THR A 322 2.61 -28.86 6.39
N ILE A 323 1.30 -28.94 6.15
CA ILE A 323 0.23 -28.51 7.08
C ILE A 323 0.21 -29.41 8.32
N LEU A 324 0.26 -30.74 8.13
CA LEU A 324 0.26 -31.68 9.26
C LEU A 324 1.57 -31.58 10.06
N GLY A 325 2.69 -31.30 9.39
CA GLY A 325 3.97 -31.08 10.06
C GLY A 325 3.97 -29.85 10.97
N ALA A 326 3.17 -28.82 10.64
CA ALA A 326 3.06 -27.60 11.45
C ALA A 326 2.44 -27.85 12.84
N PHE A 327 1.67 -28.94 13.04
CA PHE A 327 1.16 -29.31 14.36
C PHE A 327 2.25 -29.71 15.37
N ASN A 328 3.48 -29.95 14.89
CA ASN A 328 4.64 -30.21 15.75
C ASN A 328 5.42 -28.93 16.11
N GLU A 329 4.99 -27.74 15.64
CA GLU A 329 5.64 -26.47 15.98
C GLU A 329 5.39 -26.08 17.45
N LYS A 330 6.42 -25.52 18.11
CA LYS A 330 6.38 -25.13 19.53
C LYS A 330 5.64 -23.81 19.80
N ASP A 331 5.26 -23.10 18.74
CA ASP A 331 4.51 -21.84 18.79
C ASP A 331 3.27 -21.97 17.86
N PRO A 332 2.30 -22.83 18.24
CA PRO A 332 1.06 -22.97 17.50
C PRO A 332 0.25 -21.67 17.58
N LEU A 333 -0.45 -21.34 16.48
CA LEU A 333 -1.28 -20.15 16.24
C LEU A 333 -1.90 -19.49 17.47
#